data_AF-A0A8I1LEQ1-F1
#
_entry.id   AF-A0A8I1LEQ1-F1
#
_cell.length_a   1.000
_cell.length_b   1.000
_cell.length_c   1.000
_cell.angle_alpha   90.00
_cell.angle_beta   90.00
_cell.angle_gamma   90.00
#
_symmetry.space_group_name_H-M   'P 1'
#
loop_
_entity.id
_entity.type
_entity.pdbx_description
1 polymer ?
#
loop_
_entity_poly.entity_id
_entity_poly.type
_entity_poly.pdbx_seq_one_letter_code
_entity_poly.pdbx_strand_id
1 'polypeptide(L)'
;MITTTATEIDQETASRFIFLTIDESAAMTGAIHQRQREAETLAGLIREKKQHTVTRKHHAVQRMLKPLAVVNPYAEYLSYPSHSLRARRDHKKYLGLIRAVALPAPVSAGDKNRGGGRHAG
;
A
#
# COMPACT_ATOMS: atom_id res chain seq x y z
N MET A 1 -1.38 7.56 -8.27
CA MET A 1 -0.07 7.90 -7.68
C MET A 1 0.22 9.33 -8.06
N ILE A 2 0.62 10.17 -7.11
CA ILE A 2 0.96 11.58 -7.36
C ILE A 2 2.48 11.70 -7.21
N THR A 3 3.14 12.33 -8.16
CA THR A 3 4.57 12.66 -8.12
C THR A 3 4.71 14.16 -7.97
N THR A 4 5.51 14.62 -7.00
CA THR A 4 5.76 16.04 -6.78
C THR A 4 7.22 16.26 -6.42
N THR A 5 7.79 17.34 -6.92
CA THR A 5 9.11 17.86 -6.53
C THR A 5 9.00 18.90 -5.40
N ALA A 6 7.78 19.24 -4.98
CA ALA A 6 7.55 20.20 -3.91
C ALA A 6 8.09 19.65 -2.58
N THR A 7 8.93 20.46 -1.93
CA THR A 7 9.55 20.14 -0.64
C THR A 7 8.56 20.25 0.52
N GLU A 8 7.57 21.14 0.42
CA GLU A 8 6.49 21.29 1.39
C GLU A 8 5.17 20.74 0.83
N ILE A 9 4.56 19.83 1.59
CA ILE A 9 3.28 19.20 1.27
C ILE A 9 2.21 19.76 2.21
N ASP A 10 1.09 20.16 1.64
CA ASP A 10 -0.07 20.64 2.39
C ASP A 10 -0.61 19.55 3.36
N GLN A 11 -1.26 20.00 4.44
CA GLN A 11 -1.73 19.10 5.49
C GLN A 11 -2.83 18.13 5.05
N GLU A 12 -3.62 18.49 4.04
CA GLU A 12 -4.73 17.69 3.55
C GLU A 12 -4.19 16.49 2.75
N THR A 13 -3.30 16.74 1.80
CA THR A 13 -2.54 15.70 1.09
C THR A 13 -1.75 14.86 2.07
N ALA A 14 -1.09 15.51 3.05
CA ALA A 14 -0.33 14.82 4.08
C ALA A 14 -1.18 13.89 4.95
N SER A 15 -2.50 14.08 5.02
CA SER A 15 -3.39 13.23 5.82
C SER A 15 -3.89 12.00 5.05
N ARG A 16 -3.95 12.05 3.71
CA ARG A 16 -4.56 10.99 2.88
C ARG A 16 -3.56 10.07 2.19
N PHE A 17 -2.31 10.51 2.02
CA PHE A 17 -1.30 9.76 1.28
C PHE A 17 -0.15 9.26 2.18
N ILE A 18 0.46 8.15 1.77
CA ILE A 18 1.77 7.70 2.25
C ILE A 18 2.82 8.33 1.33
N PHE A 19 3.82 8.98 1.93
CA PHE A 19 4.93 9.57 1.19
C PHE A 19 6.09 8.60 1.17
N LEU A 20 6.62 8.36 -0.01
CA LEU A 20 7.81 7.55 -0.23
C LEU A 20 8.84 8.47 -0.89
N THR A 21 10.05 8.46 -0.33
CA THR A 21 11.21 9.10 -0.96
C THR A 21 11.83 8.13 -1.97
N ILE A 22 12.46 8.67 -3.00
CA ILE A 22 13.20 7.88 -3.98
C ILE A 22 14.58 7.58 -3.39
N ASP A 23 15.05 6.36 -3.56
CA ASP A 23 16.44 6.00 -3.28
C ASP A 23 17.31 6.43 -4.46
N GLU A 24 18.05 7.52 -4.28
CA GLU A 24 18.93 8.13 -5.28
C GLU A 24 20.35 7.56 -5.25
N SER A 25 20.59 6.47 -4.51
CA SER A 25 21.91 5.85 -4.44
C SER A 25 22.38 5.32 -5.80
N ALA A 26 23.71 5.33 -6.00
CA ALA A 26 24.33 4.74 -7.19
C ALA A 26 24.01 3.23 -7.31
N ALA A 27 23.89 2.52 -6.18
CA ALA A 27 23.51 1.11 -6.15
C ALA A 27 22.08 0.89 -6.67
N MET A 28 21.12 1.70 -6.23
CA MET A 28 19.74 1.64 -6.74
C MET A 28 19.69 1.97 -8.23
N THR A 29 20.36 3.05 -8.64
CA THR A 29 20.45 3.45 -10.06
C THR A 29 21.04 2.33 -10.92
N GLY A 30 22.12 1.69 -10.46
CA GLY A 30 22.73 0.54 -11.14
C GLY A 30 21.77 -0.65 -11.26
N ALA A 31 21.01 -0.96 -10.20
CA ALA A 31 20.01 -2.02 -10.22
C ALA A 31 18.85 -1.71 -11.18
N ILE A 32 18.43 -0.44 -11.29
CA ILE A 32 17.43 0.02 -12.27
C ILE A 32 17.96 -0.20 -13.69
N HIS A 33 19.17 0.28 -14.00
CA HIS A 33 19.78 0.08 -15.33
C HIS A 33 19.89 -1.39 -15.71
N GLN A 34 20.26 -2.25 -14.75
CA GLN A 34 20.33 -3.70 -14.99
C GLN A 34 18.96 -4.28 -15.35
N ARG A 35 17.90 -3.94 -14.60
CA ARG A 35 16.54 -4.39 -14.92
C ARG A 35 16.05 -3.88 -16.26
N GLN A 36 16.37 -2.62 -16.61
CA GLN A 36 16.03 -2.04 -17.91
C GLN A 36 16.69 -2.82 -19.05
N ARG A 37 18.01 -3.08 -18.97
CA ARG A 37 18.71 -3.90 -19.96
C ARG A 37 18.14 -5.32 -20.07
N GLU A 38 17.81 -5.95 -18.95
CA GLU A 38 17.19 -7.28 -18.96
C GLU A 38 15.85 -7.29 -19.67
N ALA A 39 15.03 -6.24 -19.50
CA ALA A 39 13.72 -6.13 -20.14
C ALA A 39 13.81 -6.10 -21.67
N GLU A 40 14.89 -5.55 -22.22
CA GLU A 40 15.16 -5.51 -23.67
C GLU A 40 15.60 -6.87 -24.27
N THR A 41 15.82 -7.89 -23.44
CA THR A 41 16.19 -9.22 -23.92
C THR A 41 14.96 -10.08 -24.23
N LEU A 42 15.10 -11.05 -25.14
CA LEU A 42 14.03 -12.03 -25.40
C LEU A 42 13.58 -12.77 -24.12
N ALA A 43 14.54 -13.13 -23.26
CA ALA A 43 14.24 -13.76 -21.98
C ALA A 43 13.45 -12.83 -21.05
N GLY A 44 13.78 -11.54 -21.04
CA GLY A 44 13.06 -10.50 -20.31
C GLY A 44 11.61 -10.35 -20.77
N LEU A 45 11.38 -10.24 -22.07
CA LEU A 45 10.04 -10.15 -22.66
C LEU A 45 9.18 -11.39 -22.34
N ILE A 46 9.76 -12.58 -22.44
CA ILE A 46 9.07 -13.83 -22.05
C ILE A 46 8.75 -13.83 -20.56
N ARG A 47 9.68 -13.38 -19.70
CA ARG A 47 9.51 -13.29 -18.24
C ARG A 47 8.37 -12.33 -17.89
N GLU A 48 8.31 -11.17 -18.53
CA GLU A 48 7.25 -10.18 -18.32
C GLU A 48 5.87 -10.76 -18.62
N LYS A 49 5.70 -11.43 -19.77
CA LYS A 49 4.43 -12.07 -20.14
C LYS A 49 4.00 -13.16 -19.14
N LYS A 50 4.95 -13.94 -18.63
CA LYS A 50 4.71 -14.94 -17.57
C LYS A 50 4.30 -14.26 -16.26
N GLN A 51 5.00 -13.20 -15.87
CA GLN A 51 4.71 -12.42 -14.66
C GLN A 51 3.27 -11.88 -14.69
N HIS A 52 2.82 -11.30 -15.81
CA HIS A 52 1.45 -10.82 -15.94
C HIS A 52 0.40 -11.92 -15.68
N THR A 53 0.67 -13.15 -16.16
CA THR A 53 -0.21 -14.29 -15.92
C THR A 53 -0.26 -14.67 -14.45
N VAL A 54 0.89 -14.68 -13.77
CA VAL A 54 0.99 -14.95 -12.33
C VAL A 54 0.26 -13.86 -11.53
N THR A 55 0.54 -12.59 -11.78
CA THR A 55 -0.13 -11.45 -11.12
C THR A 55 -1.66 -11.52 -11.28
N ARG A 56 -2.15 -11.83 -12.49
CA ARG A 56 -3.58 -11.98 -12.73
C ARG A 56 -4.20 -13.12 -11.92
N LYS A 57 -3.51 -14.25 -11.78
CA LYS A 57 -3.94 -15.37 -10.92
C LYS A 57 -4.00 -14.93 -9.46
N HIS A 58 -2.98 -14.26 -8.95
CA HIS A 58 -2.98 -13.72 -7.58
C HIS A 58 -4.15 -12.76 -7.36
N HIS A 59 -4.40 -11.82 -8.28
CA HIS A 59 -5.54 -10.90 -8.16
C HIS A 59 -6.89 -11.62 -8.20
N ALA A 60 -7.04 -12.66 -9.03
CA ALA A 60 -8.26 -13.45 -9.08
C ALA A 60 -8.51 -14.17 -7.75
N VAL A 61 -7.48 -14.84 -7.20
CA VAL A 61 -7.54 -15.50 -5.89
C VAL A 61 -7.88 -14.48 -4.79
N GLN A 62 -7.19 -13.33 -4.76
CA GLN A 62 -7.44 -12.27 -3.78
C GLN A 62 -8.89 -11.78 -3.79
N ARG A 63 -9.57 -11.72 -4.95
CA ARG A 63 -10.98 -11.32 -5.01
C ARG A 63 -11.97 -12.39 -4.54
N MET A 64 -11.56 -13.65 -4.54
CA MET A 64 -12.40 -14.78 -4.09
C MET A 64 -12.34 -14.98 -2.58
N LEU A 65 -11.32 -14.45 -1.91
CA LEU A 65 -11.18 -14.56 -0.46
C LEU A 65 -12.30 -13.80 0.25
N LYS A 66 -12.74 -14.31 1.40
CA LYS A 66 -13.61 -13.53 2.28
C LYS A 66 -12.76 -12.49 3.03
N PRO A 67 -13.33 -11.34 3.45
CA PRO A 67 -12.63 -10.43 4.34
C PRO A 67 -12.16 -11.17 5.61
N LEU A 68 -10.86 -11.14 5.89
CA LEU A 68 -10.26 -11.74 7.08
C LEU A 68 -9.67 -10.66 7.98
N ALA A 69 -9.74 -10.88 9.29
CA ALA A 69 -9.03 -10.05 10.25
C ALA A 69 -7.53 -10.37 10.20
N VAL A 70 -6.70 -9.34 10.04
CA VAL A 70 -5.25 -9.46 10.11
C VAL A 70 -4.79 -9.17 11.53
N VAL A 71 -4.14 -10.14 12.16
CA VAL A 71 -3.48 -9.99 13.46
C VAL A 71 -1.98 -9.94 13.19
N ASN A 72 -1.32 -8.86 13.66
CA ASN A 72 0.13 -8.73 13.57
C ASN A 72 0.76 -9.19 14.90
N PRO A 73 1.38 -10.39 14.97
CA PRO A 73 1.99 -10.89 16.20
C PRO A 73 3.20 -10.05 16.65
N TYR A 74 3.73 -9.20 15.76
CA TYR A 74 4.87 -8.35 16.06
C TYR A 74 4.47 -6.92 16.46
N ALA A 75 3.19 -6.63 16.66
CA ALA A 75 2.71 -5.27 16.90
C ALA A 75 3.40 -4.57 18.08
N GLU A 76 3.74 -5.31 19.14
CA GLU A 76 4.40 -4.78 20.33
C GLU A 76 5.89 -4.43 20.11
N TYR A 77 6.53 -5.02 19.11
CA TYR A 77 7.93 -4.72 18.76
C TYR A 77 8.05 -3.53 17.81
N LEU A 78 6.94 -3.01 17.28
CA LEU A 78 6.95 -1.90 16.35
C LEU A 78 7.12 -0.58 17.09
N SER A 79 8.28 0.06 16.91
CA SER A 79 8.54 1.41 17.39
C SER A 79 8.29 2.44 16.29
N TYR A 80 7.66 3.57 16.65
CA TYR A 80 7.43 4.69 15.73
C TYR A 80 7.58 6.02 16.48
N PRO A 81 8.12 7.08 15.85
CA PRO A 81 8.23 8.37 16.51
C PRO A 81 6.89 8.89 17.06
N SER A 82 6.89 9.47 18.26
CA SER A 82 5.67 9.93 18.97
C SER A 82 5.62 11.44 19.20
N HIS A 83 6.64 12.18 18.75
CA HIS A 83 6.84 13.60 19.09
C HIS A 83 6.01 14.59 18.25
N SER A 84 5.15 14.15 17.32
CA SER A 84 4.35 15.06 16.49
C SER A 84 2.98 14.52 16.06
N LEU A 85 2.05 15.43 15.78
CA LEU A 85 0.74 15.09 15.20
C LEU A 85 0.86 14.44 13.81
N ARG A 86 1.91 14.77 13.05
CA ARG A 86 2.25 14.10 11.79
C ARG A 86 2.63 12.65 12.06
N ALA A 87 3.56 12.40 13.00
CA ALA A 87 3.99 11.05 13.35
C ALA A 87 2.83 10.17 13.85
N ARG A 88 1.89 10.73 14.63
CA ARG A 88 0.66 10.02 15.02
C ARG A 88 -0.21 9.58 13.83
N ARG A 89 -0.36 10.45 12.81
CA ARG A 89 -1.11 10.12 11.58
C ARG A 89 -0.40 9.05 10.77
N ASP A 90 0.92 9.20 10.59
CA ASP A 90 1.73 8.29 9.78
C ASP A 90 1.88 6.92 10.43
N HIS A 91 1.91 6.83 11.75
CA HIS A 91 1.85 5.55 12.46
C HIS A 91 0.61 4.73 12.09
N LYS A 92 -0.56 5.36 12.02
CA LYS A 92 -1.80 4.68 11.59
C LYS A 92 -1.71 4.19 10.14
N LYS A 93 -1.08 4.97 9.26
CA LYS A 93 -0.84 4.57 7.86
C LYS A 93 0.17 3.42 7.76
N TYR A 94 1.23 3.46 8.57
CA TYR A 94 2.23 2.41 8.67
C TYR A 94 1.60 1.06 9.07
N LEU A 95 0.78 1.04 10.12
CA LEU A 95 0.01 -0.16 10.50
C LEU A 95 -0.97 -0.60 9.41
N GLY A 96 -1.60 0.36 8.71
CA GLY A 96 -2.46 0.08 7.55
C GLY A 96 -1.71 -0.57 6.39
N LEU A 97 -0.48 -0.13 6.11
CA LEU A 97 0.37 -0.71 5.07
C LEU A 97 0.76 -2.15 5.41
N ILE A 98 1.20 -2.40 6.66
CA ILE A 98 1.48 -3.76 7.15
C ILE A 98 0.27 -4.67 6.94
N ARG A 99 -0.92 -4.18 7.31
CA ARG A 99 -2.17 -4.91 7.14
C ARG A 99 -2.48 -5.22 5.67
N ALA A 100 -2.23 -4.27 4.78
CA ALA A 100 -2.48 -4.44 3.35
C ALA A 100 -1.55 -5.49 2.72
N VAL A 101 -0.27 -5.56 3.13
CA VAL A 101 0.69 -6.54 2.59
C VAL A 101 0.55 -7.92 3.21
N ALA A 102 0.05 -8.02 4.44
CA ALA A 102 -0.18 -9.30 5.15
C ALA A 102 -1.46 -10.05 4.73
N LEU A 103 -2.15 -9.57 3.67
CA LEU A 103 -3.41 -10.06 3.06
C LEU A 103 -4.69 -9.55 3.76
N PRO A 104 -5.49 -8.65 3.14
CA PRO A 104 -6.69 -9.15 2.43
C PRO A 104 -7.18 -8.32 1.21
N ALA A 105 -7.97 -8.96 0.35
CA ALA A 105 -9.07 -8.37 -0.44
C ALA A 105 -10.25 -9.39 -0.46
N PRO A 106 -11.52 -9.03 -0.77
CA PRO A 106 -12.09 -7.71 -1.10
C PRO A 106 -12.94 -7.10 0.03
N VAL A 107 -13.13 -5.78 0.01
CA VAL A 107 -14.17 -5.08 0.80
C VAL A 107 -15.28 -4.64 -0.16
N SER A 108 -16.48 -5.19 -0.01
CA SER A 108 -17.71 -4.54 -0.49
C SER A 108 -18.35 -3.83 0.70
N ALA A 109 -18.44 -2.51 0.62
CA ALA A 109 -19.22 -1.71 1.56
C ALA A 109 -20.70 -2.06 1.37
N GLY A 110 -21.30 -2.71 2.35
CA GLY A 110 -22.73 -2.99 2.42
C GLY A 110 -23.21 -2.82 3.86
N ASP A 111 -23.69 -1.62 4.14
CA ASP A 111 -24.53 -1.20 5.26
C ASP A 111 -23.94 -1.14 6.69
N LYS A 112 -23.49 0.06 7.07
CA LYS A 112 -23.46 0.52 8.46
C LYS A 112 -24.04 1.94 8.54
N ASN A 113 -25.28 2.17 8.06
CA ASN A 113 -26.16 3.19 8.67
C ASN A 113 -27.62 3.13 8.15
N ARG A 114 -28.36 2.06 8.46
CA ARG A 114 -29.83 2.11 8.54
C ARG A 114 -30.26 1.58 9.90
N GLY A 115 -30.29 2.46 10.90
CA GLY A 115 -30.65 2.08 12.26
C GLY A 115 -30.59 3.24 13.25
N GLY A 116 -31.29 4.33 12.95
CA GLY A 116 -31.50 5.44 13.87
C GLY A 116 -32.90 5.95 13.68
N GLY A 117 -33.85 5.25 14.32
CA GLY A 117 -35.28 5.49 14.21
C GLY A 117 -35.66 6.91 14.59
N ARG A 118 -36.66 7.39 13.86
CA ARG A 118 -37.54 8.49 14.20
C ARG A 118 -37.96 8.37 15.67
N HIS A 119 -37.67 9.39 16.48
CA HIS A 119 -38.53 9.74 17.60
C HIS A 119 -39.18 11.07 17.26
N ALA A 120 -40.42 10.94 16.77
CA ALA A 120 -41.45 11.95 16.96
C ALA A 120 -41.98 11.79 18.39
N GLY A 121 -42.21 12.91 19.05
CA GLY A 121 -42.67 13.03 20.43
C GLY A 121 -42.36 14.42 20.93
#